data_AF-A0A257X783-F1
#
_entry.id   AF-A0A257X783-F1
#
_cell.length_a   1.000
_cell.length_b   1.000
_cell.length_c   1.000
_cell.angle_alpha   90.00
_cell.angle_beta   90.00
_cell.angle_gamma   90.00
#
_symmetry.space_group_name_H-M   'P 1'
#
loop_
_entity.id
_entity.type
_entity.pdbx_description
1 polymer ?
#
loop_
_entity_poly.entity_id
_entity_poly.type
_entity_poly.pdbx_seq_one_letter_code
_entity_poly.pdbx_strand_id
1 'polypeptide(L)'
;MNQASMSARIEDSRAANVAILNPLVQEITDALLDLGGAAHRDAVVAHVAKKRGVFRPSAAMAQELDAAFSTYCSGASDRHAAGLLHLPYGPLSRRWALTEQAYGLLRDGADAGSR
;
A
#
# COMPACT_ATOMS: atom_id res chain seq x y z
N MET A 1 9.32 -31.06 -13.52
CA MET A 1 8.56 -29.97 -12.88
C MET A 1 9.34 -29.46 -11.68
N ASN A 2 9.72 -28.17 -11.62
CA ASN A 2 10.04 -27.38 -10.40
C ASN A 2 10.83 -26.06 -10.69
N GLN A 3 10.52 -25.33 -11.77
CA GLN A 3 11.12 -24.00 -12.03
C GLN A 3 10.16 -22.84 -11.68
N ALA A 4 8.85 -23.10 -11.58
CA ALA A 4 7.84 -22.05 -11.35
C ALA A 4 7.80 -21.53 -9.90
N SER A 5 8.11 -22.37 -8.90
CA SER A 5 7.99 -22.00 -7.47
C SER A 5 9.14 -21.13 -6.95
N MET A 6 10.24 -20.99 -7.71
CA MET A 6 11.42 -20.22 -7.30
C MET A 6 11.37 -18.78 -7.83
N SER A 7 10.86 -18.56 -9.04
CA SER A 7 10.66 -17.22 -9.62
C SER A 7 9.61 -16.40 -8.86
N ALA A 8 8.51 -17.03 -8.42
CA ALA A 8 7.46 -16.35 -7.67
C ALA A 8 7.96 -15.70 -6.37
N ARG A 9 8.90 -16.35 -5.64
CA ARG A 9 9.48 -15.78 -4.40
C ARG A 9 10.41 -14.60 -4.65
N ILE A 10 11.13 -14.59 -5.78
CA ILE A 10 12.10 -13.54 -6.09
C ILE A 10 11.38 -12.26 -6.53
N GLU A 11 10.26 -12.39 -7.26
CA GLU A 11 9.44 -11.26 -7.70
C GLU A 11 8.56 -10.68 -6.57
N ASP A 12 8.01 -11.52 -5.69
CA ASP A 12 7.31 -11.10 -4.47
C ASP A 12 8.21 -10.21 -3.59
N SER A 13 9.47 -10.65 -3.42
CA SER A 13 10.51 -9.90 -2.72
C SER A 13 10.85 -8.56 -3.40
N ARG A 14 10.65 -8.43 -4.72
CA ARG A 14 10.93 -7.20 -5.48
C ARG A 14 9.78 -6.21 -5.39
N ALA A 15 8.52 -6.65 -5.47
CA ALA A 15 7.35 -5.80 -5.27
C ALA A 15 7.25 -5.32 -3.81
N ALA A 16 7.53 -6.22 -2.86
CA ALA A 16 7.73 -5.86 -1.46
C ALA A 16 8.91 -4.90 -1.29
N ASN A 17 10.06 -5.13 -1.96
CA ASN A 17 11.18 -4.17 -1.94
C ASN A 17 10.80 -2.81 -2.50
N VAL A 18 10.06 -2.73 -3.61
CA VAL A 18 9.65 -1.44 -4.21
C VAL A 18 8.72 -0.68 -3.27
N ALA A 19 7.85 -1.38 -2.53
CA ALA A 19 7.07 -0.77 -1.46
C ALA A 19 7.96 -0.31 -0.29
N ILE A 20 8.96 -1.12 0.10
CA ILE A 20 9.96 -0.77 1.13
C ILE A 20 10.88 0.38 0.66
N LEU A 21 11.03 0.61 -0.64
CA LEU A 21 11.89 1.66 -1.20
C LEU A 21 11.13 2.97 -1.47
N ASN A 22 9.80 2.95 -1.56
CA ASN A 22 9.00 4.17 -1.72
C ASN A 22 8.39 4.58 -0.37
N PRO A 23 8.91 5.63 0.30
CA PRO A 23 8.42 6.05 1.62
C PRO A 23 6.94 6.45 1.58
N LEU A 24 6.46 7.02 0.46
CA LEU A 24 5.05 7.39 0.31
C LEU A 24 4.13 6.16 0.28
N VAL A 25 4.57 5.07 -0.37
CA VAL A 25 3.81 3.82 -0.41
C VAL A 25 3.74 3.18 0.98
N GLN A 26 4.82 3.26 1.76
CA GLN A 26 4.81 2.79 3.16
C GLN A 26 3.83 3.60 4.00
N GLU A 27 3.85 4.92 3.90
CA GLU A 27 2.93 5.79 4.65
C GLU A 27 1.46 5.54 4.26
N ILE A 28 1.19 5.29 2.98
CA ILE A 28 -0.16 4.90 2.53
C ILE A 28 -0.56 3.54 3.10
N THR A 29 0.35 2.57 3.10
CA THR A 29 0.13 1.21 3.58
C THR A 29 -0.16 1.21 5.08
N ASP A 30 0.65 1.93 5.86
CA ASP A 30 0.50 2.11 7.30
C ASP A 30 -0.80 2.86 7.65
N ALA A 31 -1.12 3.94 6.93
CA ALA A 31 -2.39 4.64 7.12
C ALA A 31 -3.60 3.76 6.79
N LEU A 32 -3.53 2.95 5.73
CA LEU A 32 -4.60 2.00 5.40
C LEU A 32 -4.73 0.92 6.47
N LEU A 33 -3.62 0.42 7.01
CA LEU A 33 -3.64 -0.57 8.09
C LEU A 33 -4.35 -0.01 9.34
N ASP A 34 -3.99 1.19 9.77
CA ASP A 34 -4.63 1.89 10.91
C ASP A 34 -6.12 2.14 10.68
N LEU A 35 -6.49 2.47 9.43
CA LEU A 35 -7.88 2.68 9.01
C LEU A 35 -8.66 1.39 8.74
N GLY A 36 -8.12 0.21 9.06
CA GLY A 36 -8.81 -1.07 8.96
C GLY A 36 -8.68 -1.79 7.61
N GLY A 37 -7.65 -1.47 6.83
CA GLY A 37 -7.27 -2.14 5.58
C GLY A 37 -7.80 -1.47 4.31
N ALA A 38 -8.86 -0.66 4.39
CA ALA A 38 -9.43 0.02 3.24
C ALA A 38 -10.05 1.37 3.62
N ALA A 39 -9.73 2.43 2.89
CA ALA A 39 -10.22 3.77 3.17
C ALA A 39 -10.37 4.64 1.92
N HIS A 40 -11.14 5.73 2.04
CA HIS A 40 -11.18 6.77 1.00
C HIS A 40 -9.84 7.51 0.94
N ARG A 41 -9.37 7.88 -0.25
CA ARG A 41 -8.09 8.58 -0.44
C ARG A 41 -7.95 9.81 0.45
N ASP A 42 -9.01 10.61 0.60
CA ASP A 42 -8.99 11.80 1.45
C ASP A 42 -8.81 11.46 2.94
N ALA A 43 -9.34 10.32 3.38
CA ALA A 43 -9.13 9.83 4.74
C ALA A 43 -7.68 9.36 4.94
N VAL A 44 -7.10 8.68 3.95
CA VAL A 44 -5.68 8.28 3.96
C VAL A 44 -4.79 9.51 4.01
N VAL A 45 -5.01 10.49 3.12
CA VAL A 45 -4.24 11.74 3.06
C VAL A 45 -4.35 12.51 4.38
N ALA A 46 -5.56 12.62 4.95
CA ALA A 46 -5.75 13.25 6.25
C ALA A 46 -5.03 12.51 7.38
N HIS A 47 -5.03 11.17 7.35
CA HIS A 47 -4.33 10.35 8.33
C HIS A 47 -2.81 10.50 8.24
N VAL A 48 -2.25 10.45 7.02
CA VAL A 48 -0.81 10.68 6.78
C VAL A 48 -0.41 12.09 7.22
N ALA A 49 -1.19 13.11 6.86
CA ALA A 49 -0.93 14.48 7.31
C ALA A 49 -0.92 14.59 8.85
N LYS A 50 -1.90 13.97 9.51
CA LYS A 50 -1.95 13.92 10.98
C LYS A 50 -0.71 13.24 11.57
N LYS A 51 -0.26 12.10 11.02
CA LYS A 51 0.97 11.40 11.45
C LYS A 51 2.22 12.25 11.24
N ARG A 52 2.26 13.07 10.18
CA ARG A 52 3.34 14.04 9.93
C ARG A 52 3.24 15.32 10.78
N GLY A 53 2.24 15.45 11.66
CA GLY A 53 2.02 16.65 12.47
C GLY A 53 1.42 17.83 11.70
N VAL A 54 0.89 17.61 10.50
CA VAL A 54 0.29 18.62 9.64
C VAL A 54 -1.22 18.66 9.88
N PHE A 55 -1.73 19.83 10.31
CA PHE A 55 -3.16 20.00 10.62
C PHE A 55 -4.08 20.01 9.39
N ARG A 56 -3.60 20.52 8.25
CA ARG A 56 -4.34 20.50 6.97
C ARG A 56 -3.46 20.00 5.84
N PRO A 57 -3.81 18.87 5.20
CA PRO A 57 -3.08 18.41 4.02
C PRO A 57 -3.15 19.45 2.90
N SER A 58 -2.02 19.69 2.25
CA SER A 58 -1.97 20.54 1.06
C SER A 58 -2.45 19.76 -0.17
N ALA A 59 -2.93 20.47 -1.20
CA ALA A 59 -3.29 19.85 -2.47
C ALA A 59 -2.09 19.13 -3.13
N ALA A 60 -0.88 19.68 -2.95
CA ALA A 60 0.36 19.05 -3.42
C ALA A 60 0.59 17.68 -2.75
N MET A 61 0.45 17.59 -1.42
CA MET A 61 0.58 16.32 -0.69
C MET A 61 -0.44 15.28 -1.16
N ALA A 62 -1.70 15.70 -1.39
CA ALA A 62 -2.72 14.80 -1.91
C ALA A 62 -2.35 14.26 -3.30
N GLN A 63 -1.82 15.13 -4.18
CA GLN A 63 -1.35 14.73 -5.51
C GLN A 63 -0.12 13.81 -5.46
N GLU A 64 0.82 14.06 -4.56
CA GLU A 64 2.01 13.21 -4.37
C GLU A 64 1.62 11.80 -3.92
N LEU A 65 0.72 11.68 -2.95
CA LEU A 65 0.22 10.39 -2.47
C LEU A 65 -0.59 9.66 -3.55
N ASP A 66 -1.42 10.37 -4.30
CA ASP A 66 -2.20 9.80 -5.42
C ASP A 66 -1.28 9.29 -6.54
N ALA A 67 -0.27 10.08 -6.93
CA ALA A 67 0.72 9.68 -7.92
C ALA A 67 1.53 8.47 -7.46
N ALA A 68 1.95 8.43 -6.18
CA ALA A 68 2.66 7.30 -5.61
C ALA A 68 1.81 6.02 -5.63
N PHE A 69 0.54 6.12 -5.20
CA PHE A 69 -0.41 5.00 -5.22
C PHE A 69 -0.65 4.49 -6.66
N SER A 70 -0.94 5.40 -7.58
CA SER A 70 -1.21 5.07 -8.99
C SER A 70 0.00 4.45 -9.67
N THR A 71 1.20 4.99 -9.44
CA THR A 71 2.46 4.43 -9.95
C THR A 71 2.69 3.03 -9.41
N TYR A 72 2.43 2.81 -8.12
CA TYR A 72 2.55 1.49 -7.50
C TYR A 72 1.55 0.50 -8.12
N CYS A 73 0.27 0.85 -8.22
CA CYS A 73 -0.74 -0.04 -8.82
C CYS A 73 -0.50 -0.31 -10.32
N SER A 74 0.01 0.68 -11.06
CA SER A 74 0.37 0.51 -12.49
C SER A 74 1.59 -0.40 -12.65
N GLY A 75 2.60 -0.26 -11.77
CA GLY A 75 3.78 -1.13 -11.74
C GLY A 75 3.50 -2.54 -11.22
N ALA A 76 2.53 -2.68 -10.32
CA ALA A 76 2.07 -3.94 -9.74
C ALA A 76 1.03 -4.67 -10.62
N SER A 77 0.70 -4.16 -11.82
CA SER A 77 -0.21 -4.82 -12.77
C SER A 77 0.35 -6.13 -13.35
N ASP A 78 1.52 -6.60 -12.88
CA ASP A 78 1.93 -7.97 -13.11
C ASP A 78 1.02 -8.92 -12.31
N ARG A 79 0.31 -9.77 -13.05
CA ARG A 79 -0.79 -10.61 -12.57
C ARG A 79 -0.37 -11.63 -11.51
N HIS A 80 0.94 -11.82 -11.32
CA HIS A 80 1.52 -12.76 -10.37
C HIS A 80 2.25 -12.06 -9.20
N ALA A 81 2.40 -10.74 -9.24
CA ALA A 81 2.92 -9.99 -8.10
C ALA A 81 1.80 -9.81 -7.08
N ALA A 82 1.99 -10.30 -5.85
CA ALA A 82 1.12 -10.00 -4.73
C ALA A 82 1.23 -8.50 -4.41
N GLY A 83 0.45 -7.68 -5.11
CA GLY A 83 0.40 -6.24 -4.87
C GLY A 83 -0.05 -5.98 -3.44
N LEU A 84 0.64 -5.10 -2.72
CA LEU A 84 0.20 -4.68 -1.38
C LEU A 84 -1.09 -3.87 -1.44
N LEU A 85 -1.26 -3.11 -2.51
CA LEU A 85 -2.32 -2.12 -2.70
C LEU A 85 -3.14 -2.47 -3.94
N HIS A 86 -4.45 -2.22 -3.86
CA HIS A 86 -5.37 -2.40 -4.97
C HIS A 86 -6.54 -1.41 -4.90
N LEU A 87 -7.26 -1.31 -6.02
CA LEU A 87 -8.47 -0.50 -6.15
C LEU A 87 -9.71 -1.42 -6.12
N PRO A 88 -10.43 -1.50 -4.98
CA PRO A 88 -11.50 -2.49 -4.79
C PRO A 88 -12.70 -2.31 -5.74
N TYR A 89 -12.89 -1.09 -6.27
CA TYR A 89 -13.98 -0.78 -7.22
C TYR A 89 -13.46 -0.41 -8.61
N GLY A 90 -12.21 -0.76 -8.94
CA GLY A 90 -11.60 -0.50 -10.24
C GLY A 90 -10.89 0.87 -10.37
N PRO A 91 -10.39 1.20 -11.57
CA PRO A 91 -9.37 2.24 -11.80
C PRO A 91 -9.81 3.68 -11.46
N LEU A 92 -11.11 3.94 -11.40
CA LEU A 92 -11.67 5.26 -11.05
C LEU A 92 -12.07 5.35 -9.56
N SER A 93 -11.81 4.30 -8.79
CA SER A 93 -12.14 4.25 -7.36
C SER A 93 -11.31 5.26 -6.59
N ARG A 94 -11.98 6.11 -5.81
CA ARG A 94 -11.35 6.95 -4.79
C ARG A 94 -11.07 6.19 -3.49
N ARG A 95 -11.50 4.93 -3.39
CA ARG A 95 -11.16 4.04 -2.29
C ARG A 95 -9.89 3.28 -2.63
N TRP A 96 -8.96 3.32 -1.70
CA TRP A 96 -7.71 2.56 -1.70
C TRP A 96 -7.83 1.45 -0.66
N ALA A 97 -7.20 0.32 -0.93
CA ALA A 97 -7.23 -0.81 -0.01
C ALA A 97 -5.96 -1.63 -0.11
N LEU A 98 -5.58 -2.22 1.02
CA LEU A 98 -4.62 -3.31 1.07
C LEU A 98 -5.25 -4.56 0.47
N THR A 99 -4.44 -5.42 -0.14
CA THR A 99 -4.90 -6.77 -0.47
C THR A 99 -5.09 -7.58 0.82
N GLU A 100 -6.00 -8.55 0.80
CA GLU A 100 -6.27 -9.41 1.98
C GLU A 100 -4.99 -10.07 2.51
N GLN A 101 -4.12 -10.51 1.61
CA GLN A 101 -2.82 -11.09 1.95
C GLN A 101 -1.90 -10.06 2.64
N ALA A 102 -1.80 -8.84 2.10
CA ALA A 102 -0.98 -7.79 2.68
C ALA A 102 -1.52 -7.33 4.05
N TYR A 103 -2.84 -7.20 4.18
CA TYR A 103 -3.47 -6.84 5.44
C TYR A 103 -3.17 -7.86 6.53
N GLY A 104 -3.30 -9.15 6.23
CA GLY A 104 -2.96 -10.22 7.17
C GLY A 104 -1.50 -10.20 7.61
N LEU A 105 -0.55 -10.09 6.66
CA LEU A 105 0.88 -10.05 6.94
C LEU A 105 1.29 -8.84 7.80
N LEU A 106 0.79 -7.65 7.45
CA LEU A 106 1.12 -6.41 8.16
C LEU A 106 0.51 -6.38 9.56
N ARG A 107 -0.69 -6.93 9.72
CA ARG A 107 -1.35 -7.02 11.02
C ARG A 107 -0.66 -8.01 11.96
N ASP A 108 -0.23 -9.16 11.44
CA ASP A 108 0.55 -10.16 12.20
C ASP A 108 1.91 -9.60 12.65
N GLY A 109 2.60 -8.89 11.75
CA GLY A 109 3.86 -8.21 12.07
C GLY A 109 3.71 -7.09 13.12
N ALA A 110 2.60 -6.35 13.10
CA ALA A 110 2.33 -5.30 14.09
C ALA A 110 2.04 -5.86 15.49
N ASP A 111 1.36 -7.01 15.58
CA ASP A 111 1.11 -7.72 16.84
C ASP A 111 2.41 -8.32 17.42
N ALA A 112 3.25 -8.90 16.56
CA ALA A 112 4.53 -9.48 16.96
C ALA A 112 5.54 -8.46 17.52
N GLY A 113 5.48 -7.19 17.08
CA GLY A 113 6.34 -6.11 17.57
C GLY A 113 5.89 -5.46 18.88
N SER A 114 4.69 -5.81 19.38
CA SER A 114 4.10 -5.22 20.59
C SER A 114 4.20 -6.12 21.84
N ARG A 115 5.01 -7.18 21.78
CA ARG A 115 5.22 -8.18 22.84
C ARG A 115 6.63 -8.15 23.38
#